data_AF-A0A7X1DAL2-F1
#
_entry.id   AF-A0A7X1DAL2-F1
#
_cell.length_a   1.000
_cell.length_b   1.000
_cell.length_c   1.000
_cell.angle_alpha   90.00
_cell.angle_beta   90.00
_cell.angle_gamma   90.00
#
_symmetry.space_group_name_H-M   'P 1'
#
loop_
_entity.id
_entity.type
_entity.pdbx_description
1 polymer ?
#
loop_
_entity_poly.entity_id
_entity_poly.type
_entity_poly.pdbx_seq_one_letter_code
_entity_poly.pdbx_strand_id
1 'polypeptide(L)'
;MNKQDFLNELNQRLELLDPKERRELLSDYQEHFRNGIEAGKSEEQIVFDLGTPEEIAADILSERNIREEQVEAEYYYVPRKNQNENRSVSKQILIGVGLFFLDICLIIPIMVSLWSLVISLWSSVASFILSPLLLGVMLLFGADFAFYQMFVSIGLVGLGLMLLFVANALTKFTTKATMAIIEWHKYAVKGGGSNA
;
A
#
# COMPACT_ATOMS: atom_id res chain seq x y z
N MET A 1 19.86 -17.62 -37.99
CA MET A 1 19.11 -16.35 -37.85
C MET A 1 18.84 -15.82 -39.25
N ASN A 2 17.69 -15.19 -39.47
CA ASN A 2 17.38 -14.55 -40.75
C ASN A 2 17.95 -13.12 -40.77
N LYS A 3 17.88 -12.45 -41.93
CA LYS A 3 18.36 -11.07 -42.10
C LYS A 3 17.71 -10.08 -41.10
N GLN A 4 16.41 -10.20 -40.87
CA GLN A 4 15.67 -9.28 -40.00
C GLN A 4 16.10 -9.42 -38.53
N ASP A 5 16.27 -10.65 -38.06
CA ASP A 5 16.72 -10.96 -36.71
C ASP A 5 18.13 -10.39 -36.49
N PHE A 6 19.03 -10.58 -37.45
CA PHE A 6 20.41 -10.06 -37.40
C PHE A 6 20.43 -8.53 -37.31
N LEU A 7 19.69 -7.82 -38.18
CA LEU A 7 19.67 -6.36 -38.19
C LEU A 7 19.00 -5.78 -36.94
N ASN A 8 17.96 -6.45 -36.42
CA ASN A 8 17.29 -6.04 -35.19
C ASN A 8 18.21 -6.17 -33.96
N GLU A 9 18.91 -7.30 -33.84
CA GLU A 9 19.85 -7.51 -32.74
C GLU A 9 21.04 -6.54 -32.80
N LEU A 10 21.61 -6.32 -34.00
CA LEU A 10 22.69 -5.36 -34.21
C LEU A 10 22.23 -3.92 -33.88
N ASN A 11 21.02 -3.53 -34.26
CA ASN A 11 20.47 -2.21 -33.94
C ASN A 11 20.28 -1.97 -32.43
N GLN A 12 19.90 -3.01 -31.68
CA GLN A 12 19.78 -2.93 -30.21
C GLN A 12 21.15 -2.78 -29.54
N ARG A 13 22.13 -3.59 -29.96
CA ARG A 13 23.48 -3.55 -29.38
C ARG A 13 24.23 -2.25 -29.69
N LEU A 14 23.91 -1.60 -30.81
CA LEU A 14 24.49 -0.33 -31.22
C LEU A 14 23.73 0.91 -30.71
N GLU A 15 22.83 0.79 -29.73
CA GLU A 15 22.05 1.91 -29.21
C GLU A 15 22.89 3.07 -28.66
N LEU A 16 24.11 2.78 -28.21
CA LEU A 16 25.06 3.77 -27.70
C LEU A 16 25.69 4.66 -28.79
N LEU A 17 25.55 4.30 -30.07
CA LEU A 17 26.05 5.12 -31.19
C LEU A 17 25.11 6.27 -31.51
N ASP A 18 25.65 7.32 -32.15
CA ASP A 18 24.84 8.41 -32.66
C ASP A 18 23.75 7.87 -33.63
N PRO A 19 22.48 8.32 -33.52
CA PRO A 19 21.39 7.79 -34.35
C PRO A 19 21.60 7.94 -35.85
N LYS A 20 22.46 8.88 -36.30
CA LYS A 20 22.83 9.01 -37.70
C LYS A 20 23.83 7.93 -38.11
N GLU A 21 24.89 7.76 -37.34
CA GLU A 21 25.94 6.76 -37.59
C GLU A 21 25.38 5.33 -37.53
N ARG A 22 24.54 5.03 -36.53
CA ARG A 22 23.86 3.73 -36.44
C ARG A 22 23.01 3.41 -37.68
N ARG A 23 22.32 4.41 -38.24
CA ARG A 23 21.52 4.22 -39.46
C ARG A 23 22.37 3.98 -40.70
N GLU A 24 23.49 4.69 -40.81
CA GLU A 24 24.45 4.51 -41.90
C GLU A 24 25.03 3.09 -41.86
N LEU A 25 25.48 2.65 -40.69
CA LEU A 25 26.04 1.31 -40.48
C LEU A 25 25.02 0.18 -40.76
N LEU A 26 23.79 0.31 -40.28
CA LEU A 26 22.73 -0.67 -40.57
C LEU A 26 22.38 -0.72 -42.06
N SER A 27 22.46 0.43 -42.75
CA SER A 27 22.26 0.50 -44.20
C SER A 27 23.36 -0.29 -44.95
N ASP A 28 24.61 -0.17 -44.52
CA ASP A 28 25.73 -0.89 -45.12
C ASP A 28 25.55 -2.41 -44.98
N TYR A 29 25.19 -2.90 -43.79
CA TYR A 29 24.89 -4.33 -43.60
C TYR A 29 23.67 -4.76 -44.42
N GLN A 30 22.62 -3.94 -44.51
CA GLN A 30 21.45 -4.25 -45.33
C GLN A 30 21.80 -4.40 -46.82
N GLU A 31 22.75 -3.59 -47.31
CA GLU A 31 23.31 -3.68 -48.66
C GLU A 31 24.18 -4.93 -48.84
N HIS A 32 25.01 -5.29 -47.85
CA HIS A 32 25.75 -6.56 -47.86
C HIS A 32 24.84 -7.78 -47.98
N PHE A 33 23.74 -7.82 -47.22
CA PHE A 33 22.75 -8.88 -47.35
C PHE A 33 22.10 -8.92 -48.74
N ARG A 34 21.78 -7.75 -49.32
CA ARG A 34 21.21 -7.67 -50.68
C ARG A 34 22.18 -8.25 -51.70
N ASN A 35 23.45 -7.85 -51.64
CA ASN A 35 24.48 -8.30 -52.58
C ASN A 35 24.78 -9.80 -52.43
N GLY A 36 24.74 -10.34 -51.20
CA GLY A 36 24.91 -11.77 -50.93
C GLY A 36 23.77 -12.62 -51.51
N ILE A 37 22.54 -12.14 -51.40
CA ILE A 37 21.36 -12.81 -51.98
C ILE A 37 21.44 -12.78 -53.51
N GLU A 38 21.84 -11.65 -54.11
CA GLU A 38 22.05 -11.51 -55.55
C GLU A 38 23.19 -12.42 -56.07
N ALA A 39 24.20 -12.67 -55.24
CA ALA A 39 25.26 -13.64 -55.52
C ALA A 39 24.85 -15.11 -55.31
N GLY A 40 23.58 -15.38 -54.96
CA GLY A 40 23.03 -16.73 -54.80
C GLY A 40 23.31 -17.39 -53.44
N LYS A 41 23.77 -16.64 -52.43
CA LYS A 41 23.94 -17.15 -51.06
C LYS A 41 22.61 -17.12 -50.30
N SER A 42 22.41 -18.06 -49.38
CA SER A 42 21.28 -18.00 -48.45
C SER A 42 21.56 -16.99 -47.33
N GLU A 43 20.51 -16.46 -46.69
CA GLU A 43 20.67 -15.48 -45.60
C GLU A 43 21.51 -16.05 -44.44
N GLU A 44 21.38 -17.35 -44.15
CA GLU A 44 22.12 -18.04 -43.10
C GLU A 44 23.62 -18.14 -43.43
N GLN A 45 23.97 -18.31 -44.71
CA GLN A 45 25.36 -18.31 -45.15
C GLN A 45 25.97 -16.91 -45.05
N ILE A 46 25.20 -15.88 -45.38
CA ILE A 46 25.65 -14.48 -45.25
C ILE A 46 25.90 -14.14 -43.78
N VAL A 47 25.01 -14.54 -42.87
CA VAL A 47 25.24 -14.37 -41.43
C VAL A 47 26.49 -15.11 -40.99
N PHE A 48 26.68 -16.37 -41.43
CA PHE A 48 27.84 -17.16 -41.05
C PHE A 48 29.15 -16.50 -41.51
N ASP A 49 29.16 -15.90 -42.70
CA ASP A 49 30.30 -15.16 -43.25
C ASP A 49 30.55 -13.83 -42.50
N LEU A 50 29.50 -13.18 -41.97
CA LEU A 50 29.57 -11.91 -41.25
C LEU A 50 29.99 -12.08 -39.77
N GLY A 51 29.65 -13.21 -39.15
CA GLY A 51 29.85 -13.44 -37.71
C GLY A 51 28.59 -13.13 -36.88
N THR A 52 28.74 -13.05 -35.57
CA THR A 52 27.60 -12.76 -34.67
C THR A 52 27.36 -11.26 -34.53
N PRO A 53 26.09 -10.79 -34.42
CA PRO A 53 25.78 -9.38 -34.14
C PRO A 53 26.47 -8.84 -32.89
N GLU A 54 26.73 -9.72 -31.92
CA GLU A 54 27.45 -9.45 -30.67
C GLU A 54 28.90 -9.04 -30.91
N GLU A 55 29.66 -9.87 -31.62
CA GLU A 55 31.07 -9.62 -31.92
C GLU A 55 31.22 -8.33 -32.75
N ILE A 56 30.36 -8.15 -33.75
CA ILE A 56 30.36 -6.96 -34.61
C ILE A 56 30.08 -5.69 -33.79
N ALA A 57 29.09 -5.72 -32.91
CA ALA A 57 28.77 -4.56 -32.07
C ALA A 57 29.90 -4.24 -31.09
N ALA A 58 30.48 -5.26 -30.46
CA ALA A 58 31.60 -5.09 -29.53
C ALA A 58 32.83 -4.49 -30.23
N ASP A 59 33.17 -4.95 -31.43
CA ASP A 59 34.28 -4.43 -32.22
C ASP A 59 34.07 -2.95 -32.56
N ILE A 60 32.88 -2.58 -33.07
CA ILE A 60 32.55 -1.21 -33.47
C ILE A 60 32.54 -0.26 -32.27
N LEU A 61 31.97 -0.67 -31.13
CA LEU A 61 31.97 0.13 -29.90
C LEU A 61 33.39 0.29 -29.34
N SER A 62 34.21 -0.77 -29.40
CA SER A 62 35.60 -0.74 -28.94
C SER A 62 36.48 0.18 -29.80
N GLU A 63 36.34 0.16 -31.13
CA GLU A 63 37.05 1.06 -32.05
C GLU A 63 36.74 2.54 -31.77
N ARG A 64 35.51 2.82 -31.34
CA ARG A 64 35.05 4.17 -30.99
C ARG A 64 35.41 4.59 -29.57
N ASN A 65 36.15 3.77 -28.81
CA ASN A 65 36.42 3.94 -27.37
C ASN A 65 35.14 4.10 -26.54
N ILE A 66 34.01 3.61 -27.05
CA ILE A 66 32.75 3.56 -26.32
C ILE A 66 32.85 2.31 -25.45
N ARG A 67 33.35 2.49 -24.23
CA ARG A 67 33.32 1.40 -23.25
C ARG A 67 31.85 1.19 -22.89
N GLU A 68 31.38 -0.05 -23.06
CA GLU A 68 30.29 -0.54 -22.25
C GLU A 68 30.74 -0.40 -20.79
N GLU A 69 30.39 0.71 -20.15
CA GLU A 69 30.12 0.62 -18.73
C GLU A 69 29.04 -0.45 -18.63
N GLN A 70 29.40 -1.59 -18.05
CA GLN A 70 28.45 -2.63 -17.72
C GLN A 70 27.40 -1.97 -16.82
N VAL A 71 26.33 -1.50 -17.44
CA VAL A 71 25.11 -1.12 -16.74
C VAL A 71 24.50 -2.45 -16.34
N GLU A 72 25.03 -3.00 -15.24
CA GLU A 72 24.30 -3.88 -14.34
C GLU A 72 22.88 -3.35 -14.33
N ALA A 73 21.92 -4.15 -14.80
CA ALA A 73 20.54 -3.73 -15.05
C ALA A 73 20.02 -2.94 -13.84
N GLU A 74 20.19 -1.62 -13.93
CA GLU A 74 19.71 -0.69 -12.95
C GLU A 74 18.22 -0.76 -13.18
N TYR A 75 17.55 -1.53 -12.32
CA TYR A 75 16.12 -1.39 -12.10
C TYR A 75 15.85 0.08 -12.27
N TYR A 76 15.06 0.45 -13.30
CA TYR A 76 14.67 1.82 -13.51
C TYR A 76 13.90 2.22 -12.25
N TYR A 77 14.66 2.72 -11.27
CA TYR A 77 14.15 3.39 -10.11
C TYR A 77 13.64 4.67 -10.74
N VAL A 78 12.38 4.66 -11.14
CA VAL A 78 11.64 5.91 -11.21
C VAL A 78 11.82 6.44 -9.79
N PRO A 79 12.61 7.52 -9.56
CA PRO A 79 12.53 8.15 -8.27
C PRO A 79 11.07 8.46 -8.11
N ARG A 80 10.41 7.83 -7.12
CA ARG A 80 9.08 8.24 -6.69
C ARG A 80 9.28 9.73 -6.48
N LYS A 81 8.78 10.56 -7.42
CA LYS A 81 9.05 11.99 -7.46
C LYS A 81 8.89 12.43 -6.03
N ASN A 82 10.02 12.73 -5.37
CA ASN A 82 9.97 13.02 -3.96
C ASN A 82 9.12 14.27 -3.95
N GLN A 83 7.87 14.13 -3.55
CA GLN A 83 6.93 15.24 -3.46
C GLN A 83 7.28 16.04 -2.21
N ASN A 84 8.58 16.24 -2.00
CA ASN A 84 9.19 17.46 -1.51
C ASN A 84 9.10 18.52 -2.63
N GLU A 85 7.97 18.58 -3.32
CA GLU A 85 7.46 19.86 -3.76
C GLU A 85 7.45 20.67 -2.47
N ASN A 86 8.18 21.79 -2.42
CA ASN A 86 8.14 22.77 -1.35
C ASN A 86 6.66 23.02 -1.04
N ARG A 87 6.06 22.24 -0.13
CA ARG A 87 4.67 22.39 0.25
C ARG A 87 4.71 23.69 0.99
N SER A 88 4.34 24.76 0.28
CA SER A 88 4.26 26.10 0.82
C SER A 88 3.66 25.97 2.20
N VAL A 89 4.27 26.62 3.19
CA VAL A 89 3.85 26.54 4.60
C VAL A 89 2.33 26.74 4.70
N SER A 90 1.76 27.56 3.82
CA SER A 90 0.31 27.74 3.62
C SER A 90 -0.47 26.46 3.27
N LYS A 91 -0.01 25.60 2.34
CA LYS A 91 -0.65 24.30 2.02
C LYS A 91 -0.56 23.32 3.21
N GLN A 92 0.53 23.33 3.97
CA GLN A 92 0.66 22.49 5.16
C GLN A 92 -0.27 22.96 6.28
N ILE A 93 -0.37 24.27 6.50
CA ILE A 93 -1.32 24.86 7.44
C ILE A 93 -2.76 24.58 7.02
N LEU A 94 -3.10 24.73 5.73
CA LEU A 94 -4.45 24.44 5.22
C LEU A 94 -4.85 22.97 5.45
N ILE A 95 -3.95 22.03 5.17
CA ILE A 95 -4.18 20.59 5.42
C ILE A 95 -4.29 20.32 6.91
N GLY A 96 -3.42 20.91 7.74
CA GLY A 96 -3.46 20.75 9.19
C GLY A 96 -4.74 21.30 9.82
N VAL A 97 -5.18 22.48 9.39
CA VAL A 97 -6.46 23.09 9.80
C VAL A 97 -7.64 22.23 9.34
N GLY A 98 -7.63 21.75 8.09
CA GLY A 98 -8.66 20.84 7.58
C GLY A 98 -8.75 19.54 8.37
N LEU A 99 -7.61 18.94 8.72
CA LEU A 99 -7.54 17.71 9.52
C LEU A 99 -8.06 17.95 10.94
N PHE A 100 -7.70 19.09 11.56
CA PHE A 100 -8.19 19.48 12.88
C PHE A 100 -9.72 19.62 12.93
N PHE A 101 -10.32 20.28 11.93
CA PHE A 101 -11.77 20.39 11.84
C PHE A 101 -12.44 19.03 11.61
N LEU A 102 -11.85 18.16 10.78
CA LEU A 102 -12.36 16.81 10.55
C LEU A 102 -12.31 15.97 11.83
N ASP A 103 -11.22 16.04 12.60
CA ASP A 103 -11.08 15.29 13.84
C ASP A 103 -12.10 15.70 14.89
N ILE A 104 -12.29 17.01 15.09
CA ILE A 104 -13.29 17.53 16.04
C ILE A 104 -14.72 17.24 15.58
N CYS A 105 -15.01 17.40 14.28
CA CYS A 105 -16.37 17.28 13.78
C CYS A 105 -16.81 15.82 13.61
N LEU A 106 -15.88 14.91 13.28
CA LEU A 106 -16.22 13.54 12.91
C LEU A 106 -15.65 12.52 13.89
N ILE A 107 -14.34 12.52 14.11
CA ILE A 107 -13.68 11.45 14.88
C ILE A 107 -14.06 11.51 16.36
N ILE A 108 -14.02 12.69 16.98
CA ILE A 108 -14.32 12.82 18.41
C ILE A 108 -15.77 12.40 18.72
N PRO A 109 -16.83 12.91 18.03
CA PRO A 109 -18.20 12.50 18.30
C PRO A 109 -18.43 11.00 18.12
N ILE A 110 -17.83 10.40 17.08
CA ILE A 110 -17.92 8.94 16.86
C ILE A 110 -17.27 8.21 18.03
N MET A 111 -16.08 8.60 18.48
CA MET A 111 -15.41 7.97 19.62
C MET A 111 -16.21 8.13 20.93
N VAL A 112 -16.73 9.33 21.20
CA VAL A 112 -17.57 9.60 22.36
C VAL A 112 -18.82 8.72 22.33
N SER A 113 -19.46 8.56 21.16
CA SER A 113 -20.64 7.71 21.02
C SER A 113 -20.34 6.23 21.29
N LEU A 114 -19.19 5.71 20.82
CA LEU A 114 -18.77 4.34 21.07
C LEU A 114 -18.47 4.08 22.55
N TRP A 115 -17.74 4.99 23.19
CA TRP A 115 -17.47 4.89 24.63
C TRP A 115 -18.73 5.04 25.47
N SER A 116 -19.67 5.89 25.07
CA SER A 116 -20.98 6.00 25.72
C SER A 116 -21.76 4.69 25.65
N LEU A 117 -21.70 3.99 24.51
CA LEU A 117 -22.32 2.68 24.35
C LEU A 117 -21.69 1.67 25.32
N VAL A 118 -20.36 1.62 25.40
CA VAL A 118 -19.64 0.75 26.35
C VAL A 118 -20.06 1.03 27.79
N ILE A 119 -20.08 2.30 28.20
CA ILE A 119 -20.46 2.71 29.56
C ILE A 119 -21.93 2.33 29.85
N SER A 120 -22.84 2.60 28.91
CA SER A 120 -24.26 2.25 29.07
C SER A 120 -24.50 0.74 29.20
N LEU A 121 -23.70 -0.06 28.48
CA LEU A 121 -23.77 -1.50 28.53
C LEU A 121 -23.25 -2.04 29.88
N TRP A 122 -22.13 -1.52 30.36
CA TRP A 122 -21.62 -1.83 31.70
C TRP A 122 -22.56 -1.38 32.81
N SER A 123 -23.22 -0.23 32.67
CA SER A 123 -24.24 0.23 33.61
C SER A 123 -25.43 -0.74 33.64
N SER A 124 -25.91 -1.18 32.49
CA SER A 124 -26.99 -2.16 32.40
C SER A 124 -26.62 -3.49 33.06
N VAL A 125 -25.40 -3.98 32.81
CA VAL A 125 -24.86 -5.17 33.47
C VAL A 125 -24.87 -5.01 34.99
N ALA A 126 -24.37 -3.89 35.49
CA ALA A 126 -24.35 -3.61 36.93
C ALA A 126 -25.77 -3.55 37.51
N SER A 127 -26.72 -2.89 36.84
CA SER A 127 -28.11 -2.82 37.26
C SER A 127 -28.78 -4.19 37.35
N PHE A 128 -28.51 -5.08 36.40
CA PHE A 128 -29.08 -6.42 36.38
C PHE A 128 -28.48 -7.33 37.46
N ILE A 129 -27.17 -7.26 37.68
CA ILE A 129 -26.50 -8.01 38.75
C ILE A 129 -26.96 -7.51 40.13
N LEU A 130 -27.21 -6.20 40.27
CA LEU A 130 -27.67 -5.59 41.52
C LEU A 130 -29.17 -5.79 41.78
N SER A 131 -29.92 -6.38 40.84
CA SER A 131 -31.37 -6.56 40.92
C SER A 131 -31.87 -7.23 42.21
N PRO A 132 -31.25 -8.32 42.72
CA PRO A 132 -31.71 -8.95 43.97
C PRO A 132 -31.50 -8.07 45.20
N LEU A 133 -30.42 -7.27 45.21
CA LEU A 133 -30.15 -6.33 46.30
C LEU A 133 -31.20 -5.22 46.31
N LEU A 134 -31.58 -4.70 45.14
CA LEU A 134 -32.63 -3.69 45.01
C LEU A 134 -33.99 -4.20 45.52
N LEU A 135 -34.33 -5.46 45.25
CA LEU A 135 -35.52 -6.10 45.78
C LEU A 135 -35.48 -6.14 47.32
N GLY A 136 -34.34 -6.53 47.91
CA GLY A 136 -34.13 -6.52 49.36
C GLY A 136 -34.32 -5.13 49.98
N VAL A 137 -33.82 -4.08 49.32
CA VAL A 137 -34.03 -2.69 49.77
C VAL A 137 -35.50 -2.29 49.71
N MET A 138 -36.22 -2.62 48.62
CA MET A 138 -37.65 -2.30 48.51
C MET A 138 -38.50 -2.90 49.63
N LEU A 139 -38.19 -4.14 50.04
CA LEU A 139 -38.87 -4.80 51.16
C LEU A 139 -38.68 -4.06 52.49
N LEU A 140 -37.50 -3.49 52.74
CA LEU A 140 -37.23 -2.71 53.95
C LEU A 140 -38.04 -1.41 54.01
N PHE A 141 -38.41 -0.85 52.86
CA PHE A 141 -39.28 0.32 52.75
C PHE A 141 -40.78 -0.03 52.77
N GLY A 142 -41.13 -1.28 53.05
CA GLY A 142 -42.52 -1.72 53.19
C GLY A 142 -43.24 -1.99 51.87
N ALA A 143 -42.51 -2.23 50.78
CA ALA A 143 -43.12 -2.64 49.52
C ALA A 143 -43.69 -4.06 49.60
N ASP A 144 -44.80 -4.30 48.90
CA ASP A 144 -45.41 -5.63 48.81
C ASP A 144 -44.52 -6.62 48.07
N PHE A 145 -44.39 -7.81 48.64
CA PHE A 145 -43.61 -8.91 48.07
C PHE A 145 -44.49 -9.88 47.30
N ALA A 146 -44.04 -10.26 46.10
CA ALA A 146 -44.64 -11.36 45.36
C ALA A 146 -43.58 -12.37 44.91
N PHE A 147 -43.89 -13.66 45.02
CA PHE A 147 -42.95 -14.75 44.71
C PHE A 147 -42.34 -14.67 43.30
N TYR A 148 -43.09 -14.19 42.30
CA TYR A 148 -42.57 -14.05 40.93
C TYR A 148 -41.38 -13.07 40.85
N GLN A 149 -41.29 -12.08 41.75
CA GLN A 149 -40.21 -11.08 41.77
C GLN A 149 -38.84 -11.72 42.04
N MET A 150 -38.78 -12.79 42.84
CA MET A 150 -37.55 -13.56 43.05
C MET A 150 -37.09 -14.21 41.74
N PHE A 151 -38.00 -14.87 41.02
CA PHE A 151 -37.68 -15.51 39.73
C PHE A 151 -37.20 -14.48 38.70
N VAL A 152 -37.84 -13.31 38.65
CA VAL A 152 -37.41 -12.21 37.77
C VAL A 152 -36.01 -11.71 38.16
N SER A 153 -35.73 -11.50 39.45
CA SER A 153 -34.41 -11.01 39.89
C SER A 153 -33.28 -12.00 39.57
N ILE A 154 -33.51 -13.30 39.76
CA ILE A 154 -32.53 -14.35 39.42
C ILE A 154 -32.33 -14.38 37.90
N GLY A 155 -33.42 -14.28 37.13
CA GLY A 155 -33.36 -14.20 35.68
C GLY A 155 -32.56 -12.99 35.17
N LEU A 156 -32.76 -11.82 35.79
CA LEU A 156 -32.00 -10.60 35.47
C LEU A 156 -30.52 -10.75 35.80
N VAL A 157 -30.16 -11.36 36.94
CA VAL A 157 -28.75 -11.65 37.25
C VAL A 157 -28.13 -12.55 36.18
N GLY A 158 -28.83 -13.62 35.78
CA GLY A 158 -28.37 -14.51 34.71
C GLY A 158 -28.14 -13.76 33.40
N LEU A 159 -29.08 -12.89 33.00
CA LEU A 159 -28.95 -12.05 31.81
C LEU A 159 -27.78 -11.07 31.93
N GLY A 160 -27.60 -10.44 33.10
CA GLY A 160 -26.46 -9.56 33.38
C GLY A 160 -25.11 -10.27 33.23
N LEU A 161 -25.01 -11.52 33.70
CA LEU A 161 -23.81 -12.35 33.52
C LEU A 161 -23.55 -12.73 32.06
N MET A 162 -24.59 -12.98 31.26
CA MET A 162 -24.42 -13.20 29.82
C MET A 162 -23.96 -11.91 29.11
N LEU A 163 -24.52 -10.76 29.49
CA LEU A 163 -24.12 -9.46 28.95
C LEU A 163 -22.68 -9.07 29.30
N LEU A 164 -22.09 -9.60 30.38
CA LEU A 164 -20.67 -9.37 30.69
C LEU A 164 -19.74 -9.83 29.56
N PHE A 165 -20.05 -10.94 28.88
CA PHE A 165 -19.24 -11.41 27.75
C PHE A 165 -19.30 -10.41 26.59
N VAL A 166 -20.50 -9.93 26.27
CA VAL A 166 -20.73 -8.92 25.23
C VAL A 166 -20.06 -7.59 25.59
N ALA A 167 -20.22 -7.14 26.83
CA ALA A 167 -19.60 -5.91 27.33
C ALA A 167 -18.07 -5.96 27.26
N ASN A 168 -17.47 -7.07 27.67
CA ASN A 168 -16.03 -7.27 27.58
C ASN A 168 -15.54 -7.30 26.12
N ALA A 169 -16.24 -8.01 25.24
CA ALA A 169 -15.89 -8.07 23.82
C ALA A 169 -15.99 -6.69 23.16
N LEU A 170 -17.06 -5.95 23.42
CA LEU A 170 -17.27 -4.60 22.90
C LEU A 170 -16.22 -3.62 23.44
N THR A 171 -15.85 -3.72 24.72
CA THR A 171 -14.80 -2.90 25.33
C THR A 171 -13.47 -3.15 24.62
N LYS A 172 -13.08 -4.40 24.39
CA LYS A 172 -11.85 -4.76 23.66
C LYS A 172 -11.87 -4.26 22.20
N PHE A 173 -13.01 -4.33 21.53
CA PHE A 173 -13.16 -3.80 20.17
C PHE A 173 -12.96 -2.28 20.17
N THR A 174 -13.62 -1.57 21.09
CA THR A 174 -13.59 -0.11 21.18
C THR A 174 -12.19 0.40 21.53
N THR A 175 -11.47 -0.26 22.43
CA THR A 175 -10.09 0.10 22.76
C THR A 175 -9.14 -0.12 21.59
N LYS A 176 -9.28 -1.24 20.85
CA LYS A 176 -8.52 -1.46 19.61
C LYS A 176 -8.79 -0.40 18.56
N ALA A 177 -10.07 -0.06 18.32
CA ALA A 177 -10.46 1.00 17.39
C ALA A 177 -9.86 2.35 17.80
N THR A 178 -9.89 2.67 19.09
CA THR A 178 -9.29 3.91 19.63
C THR A 178 -7.78 3.95 19.38
N MET A 179 -7.05 2.87 19.65
CA MET A 179 -5.60 2.81 19.42
C MET A 179 -5.26 2.94 17.93
N ALA A 180 -5.99 2.27 17.05
CA ALA A 180 -5.80 2.37 15.61
C ALA A 180 -5.98 3.81 15.09
N ILE A 181 -6.98 4.53 15.62
CA ILE A 181 -7.22 5.94 15.26
C ILE A 181 -6.10 6.84 15.79
N ILE A 182 -5.62 6.63 17.02
CA ILE A 182 -4.51 7.40 17.59
C ILE A 182 -3.23 7.18 16.78
N GLU A 183 -2.94 5.94 16.37
CA GLU A 183 -1.80 5.60 15.52
C GLU A 183 -1.92 6.25 14.13
N TRP A 184 -3.11 6.16 13.53
CA TRP A 184 -3.39 6.82 12.25
C TRP A 184 -3.22 8.34 12.34
N HIS A 185 -3.74 8.98 13.39
CA HIS A 185 -3.59 10.42 13.60
C HIS A 185 -2.12 10.82 13.80
N LYS A 186 -1.36 10.05 14.60
CA LYS A 186 0.10 10.26 14.75
C LYS A 186 0.84 10.13 13.42
N TYR A 187 0.49 9.13 12.60
CA TYR A 187 1.08 8.92 11.28
C TYR A 187 0.74 10.06 10.31
N ALA A 188 -0.52 10.51 10.31
CA ALA A 188 -1.00 11.61 9.48
C ALA A 188 -0.30 12.93 9.83
N VAL A 189 -0.14 13.23 11.12
CA VAL A 189 0.55 14.44 11.60
C VAL A 189 2.06 14.40 11.31
N LYS A 190 2.71 13.23 11.46
CA LYS A 190 4.13 13.06 11.10
C LYS A 190 4.41 13.03 9.59
N GLY A 191 3.37 13.17 8.74
CA GLY A 191 3.56 13.35 7.31
C GLY A 191 4.08 12.12 6.57
N GLY A 192 3.75 10.91 7.04
CA GLY A 192 4.08 9.66 6.33
C GLY A 192 5.57 9.37 6.12
N GLY A 193 6.46 10.04 6.87
CA GLY A 193 7.90 9.77 6.84
C GLY A 193 8.22 8.50 7.61
N SER A 194 8.64 7.46 6.88
CA SER A 194 9.32 6.27 7.40
C SER A 194 10.35 6.69 8.45
N ASN A 195 10.14 6.25 9.69
CA ASN A 195 11.10 6.03 10.78
C ASN A 195 10.29 5.73 12.05
N ALA A 196 9.66 4.55 12.06
CA ALA A 196 9.27 3.80 13.25
C ALA A 196 9.75 2.36 13.03
#